data_AF-A0A0B1Z4A1-F1
#
_entry.id   AF-A0A0B1Z4A1-F1
#
_cell.length_a   1.000
_cell.length_b   1.000
_cell.length_c   1.000
_cell.angle_alpha   90.00
_cell.angle_beta   90.00
_cell.angle_gamma   90.00
#
_symmetry.space_group_name_H-M   'P 1'
#
loop_
_entity.id
_entity.type
_entity.pdbx_description
1 polymer ?
#
loop_
_entity_poly.entity_id
_entity_poly.type
_entity_poly.pdbx_seq_one_letter_code
_entity_poly.pdbx_strand_id
1 'polypeptide(L)' 'MTDDNSSFSPAQASVLIGTAEKMVEIWTRLSPEKQATLLARFGTQENALAALVTTHLVAGKSTTEPPSGK' A
#
# COMPACT_ATOMS: atom_id res chain seq x y z
N MET A 1 3.01 -28.55 21.74
CA MET A 1 3.12 -27.08 21.70
C MET A 1 3.68 -26.71 20.33
N THR A 2 2.99 -25.83 19.63
CA THR A 2 3.27 -25.43 18.24
C THR A 2 4.60 -24.66 18.17
N ASP A 3 5.59 -25.23 17.50
CA ASP A 3 6.76 -24.47 17.03
C ASP A 3 6.35 -23.78 15.73
N ASP A 4 5.57 -22.71 15.84
CA ASP A 4 5.39 -21.73 14.76
C ASP A 4 6.63 -20.82 14.78
N ASN A 5 7.79 -21.38 14.48
CA ASN A 5 8.93 -20.58 14.06
C ASN A 5 8.66 -20.15 12.62
N SER A 6 7.70 -19.25 12.44
CA SER A 6 7.52 -18.42 11.24
C SER A 6 8.77 -17.54 11.10
N SER A 7 9.90 -18.17 10.79
CA SER A 7 11.19 -17.51 10.59
C SER A 7 11.01 -16.59 9.41
N PHE A 8 10.94 -15.29 9.70
CA PHE A 8 10.81 -14.21 8.74
C PHE A 8 11.93 -14.38 7.72
N SER A 9 11.61 -14.98 6.58
CA SER A 9 12.63 -15.31 5.59
C SER A 9 13.18 -14.03 4.98
N PRO A 10 14.46 -13.97 4.63
CA PRO A 10 15.07 -12.78 4.04
C PRO A 10 14.34 -12.32 2.75
N ALA A 11 13.77 -13.26 2.00
CA ALA A 11 12.91 -12.94 0.85
C ALA A 11 11.64 -12.17 1.24
N GLN A 12 11.01 -12.50 2.37
CA GLN A 12 9.84 -11.78 2.89
C GLN A 12 10.24 -10.38 3.38
N ALA A 13 11.41 -10.27 4.02
CA ALA A 13 11.97 -8.98 4.41
C ALA A 13 12.23 -8.09 3.18
N SER A 14 12.84 -8.61 2.11
CA SER A 14 13.05 -7.86 0.86
C SER A 14 11.75 -7.40 0.21
N VAL A 15 10.70 -8.23 0.22
CA VAL A 15 9.38 -7.83 -0.29
C VAL A 15 8.77 -6.72 0.56
N LEU A 16 8.85 -6.82 1.90
CA LEU A 16 8.35 -5.77 2.80
C LEU A 16 9.12 -4.46 2.63
N ILE A 17 10.45 -4.53 2.55
CA ILE A 17 11.32 -3.36 2.33
C ILE A 17 10.97 -2.71 0.99
N GLY A 18 10.94 -3.46 -0.10
CA GLY A 18 10.59 -2.92 -1.42
C GLY A 18 9.16 -2.38 -1.49
N THR A 19 8.24 -2.93 -0.69
CA THR A 19 6.89 -2.38 -0.56
C THR A 19 6.92 -1.05 0.18
N ALA A 20 7.60 -0.98 1.34
CA ALA A 20 7.75 0.25 2.12
C ALA A 20 8.41 1.37 1.30
N GLU A 21 9.48 1.05 0.56
CA GLU A 21 10.14 1.99 -0.35
C GLU A 21 9.17 2.53 -1.40
N LYS A 22 8.33 1.68 -2.02
CA LYS A 22 7.26 2.14 -2.91
C LYS A 22 6.23 3.03 -2.22
N MET A 23 5.82 2.72 -0.97
CA MET A 23 4.86 3.56 -0.26
C MET A 23 5.43 4.97 -0.03
N VAL A 24 6.71 5.04 0.36
CA VAL A 24 7.44 6.30 0.57
C VAL A 24 7.62 7.05 -0.75
N GLU A 25 7.97 6.37 -1.84
CA GLU A 25 8.06 6.98 -3.18
C GLU A 25 6.73 7.59 -3.63
N ILE A 26 5.61 6.86 -3.45
CA ILE A 26 4.31 7.41 -3.84
C ILE A 26 3.97 8.61 -2.96
N TRP A 27 4.28 8.56 -1.66
CA TRP A 27 4.05 9.68 -0.75
C TRP A 27 4.89 10.92 -1.11
N THR A 28 6.17 10.74 -1.42
CA THR A 28 7.06 11.86 -1.78
C THR A 28 6.71 12.47 -3.14
N ARG A 29 6.05 11.72 -4.03
CA ARG A 29 5.50 12.23 -5.29
C ARG A 29 4.21 13.03 -5.12
N LEU A 30 3.54 12.96 -3.98
CA LEU A 30 2.36 13.78 -3.70
C LEU A 30 2.75 15.21 -3.36
N SER A 31 2.01 16.17 -3.91
CA SER A 31 2.11 17.58 -3.49
C SER A 31 1.72 17.72 -2.01
N PRO A 32 2.29 18.71 -1.28
CA PRO A 32 2.03 18.91 0.15
C PRO A 32 0.54 19.10 0.47
N GLU A 33 -0.24 19.68 -0.44
CA GLU A 33 -1.70 19.83 -0.30
C GLU A 33 -2.43 18.47 -0.26
N LYS A 34 -1.98 17.51 -1.06
CA LYS A 34 -2.54 16.14 -1.07
C LYS A 34 -2.14 15.39 0.19
N GLN A 35 -0.89 15.53 0.64
CA GLN A 35 -0.43 14.95 1.90
C GLN A 35 -1.23 15.53 3.07
N ALA A 36 -1.44 16.85 3.12
CA ALA A 36 -2.24 17.50 4.15
C ALA A 36 -3.71 17.04 4.14
N THR A 37 -4.30 16.87 2.95
CA THR A 37 -5.67 16.34 2.81
C THR A 37 -5.77 14.89 3.31
N LEU A 38 -4.77 14.06 3.02
CA LEU A 38 -4.71 12.69 3.51
C LEU A 38 -4.52 12.65 5.03
N LEU A 39 -3.61 13.46 5.58
CA LEU A 39 -3.42 13.59 7.03
C LEU A 39 -4.69 14.10 7.72
N ALA A 40 -5.42 15.05 7.11
CA ALA A 40 -6.69 15.54 7.64
C ALA A 40 -7.80 14.47 7.64
N ARG A 41 -7.79 13.53 6.69
CA ARG A 41 -8.78 12.43 6.61
C ARG A 41 -8.42 11.22 7.47
N PHE A 42 -7.13 10.88 7.54
CA PHE A 42 -6.65 9.64 8.14
C PHE A 42 -5.97 9.85 9.50
N GLY A 43 -5.70 11.09 9.89
CA GLY A 43 -5.15 11.49 11.19
C GLY A 43 -3.65 11.27 11.34
N THR A 44 -3.13 10.16 10.81
CA THR A 44 -1.70 9.81 10.87
C THR A 44 -1.15 9.50 9.49
N GLN A 45 0.17 9.66 9.34
CA GLN A 45 0.87 9.34 8.10
C GLN A 45 0.77 7.84 7.76
N GLU A 46 0.83 6.96 8.76
CA GLU A 46 0.68 5.52 8.57
C GLU A 46 -0.71 5.13 8.04
N ASN A 47 -1.78 5.72 8.58
CA ASN A 47 -3.14 5.47 8.08
C ASN A 47 -3.33 6.03 6.66
N ALA A 48 -2.77 7.20 6.39
CA ALA A 48 -2.80 7.82 5.07
C ALA A 48 -2.06 6.97 4.03
N LEU A 49 -0.88 6.46 4.38
CA LEU A 49 -0.09 5.54 3.55
C LEU A 49 -0.83 4.22 3.35
N ALA A 50 -1.39 3.62 4.41
CA ALA A 50 -2.15 2.38 4.32
C ALA A 50 -3.34 2.53 3.36
N ALA A 51 -4.13 3.60 3.51
CA ALA A 51 -5.26 3.86 2.63
C ALA A 51 -4.84 4.11 1.18
N LEU A 52 -3.74 4.82 0.97
CA LEU A 52 -3.21 5.11 -0.36
C LEU A 52 -2.68 3.85 -1.05
N VAL A 53 -1.97 3.00 -0.32
CA VAL A 53 -1.43 1.73 -0.81
C VAL A 53 -2.56 0.75 -1.08
N THR A 54 -3.55 0.63 -0.20
CA THR A 54 -4.77 -0.16 -0.44
C THR A 54 -5.51 0.33 -1.68
N THR A 55 -5.65 1.65 -1.84
CA THR A 55 -6.25 2.23 -3.05
C THR A 55 -5.45 1.88 -4.29
N HIS A 56 -4.11 1.95 -4.26
CA HIS A 56 -3.25 1.51 -5.36
C HIS A 56 -3.36 0.01 -5.66
N LEU A 57 -3.48 -0.83 -4.62
CA LEU A 57 -3.62 -2.29 -4.75
C LEU A 57 -5.00 -2.72 -5.27
N VAL A 58 -6.04 -1.94 -4.98
CA VAL A 58 -7.42 -2.15 -5.46
C VAL A 58 -7.59 -1.55 -6.86
N ALA A 59 -7.08 -0.34 -7.10
CA ALA A 59 -7.11 0.31 -8.42
C ALA A 59 -6.24 -0.43 -9.45
N GLY A 60 -5.13 -1.05 -9.02
CA GLY A 60 -4.33 -1.95 -9.86
C GLY A 60 -5.01 -3.28 -10.17
N LYS A 61 -6.09 -3.65 -9.44
CA LYS A 61 -6.93 -4.83 -9.73
C LYS A 61 -8.11 -4.52 -10.65
N SER A 62 -8.43 -3.26 -10.91
CA SER A 62 -9.60 -2.86 -11.72
C SER A 62 -9.32 -2.73 -13.23
N THR A 63 -8.24 -3.31 -13.76
CA THR A 63 -8.02 -3.37 -15.23
C THR A 63 -8.41 -4.71 -15.85
N THR A 64 -9.12 -5.58 -15.13
CA THR A 64 -9.72 -6.78 -15.74
C THR A 64 -11.24 -6.66 -15.77
N GLU A 65 -11.70 -6.19 -16.94
CA GLU A 65 -12.98 -6.52 -17.61
C GLU A 65 -14.28 -5.79 -17.21
N PRO A 66 -14.97 -5.14 -18.17
CA PRO A 66 -16.42 -5.15 -18.24
C PRO A 66 -16.91 -6.35 -19.08
N PRO A 67 -17.98 -7.05 -18.65
CA PRO A 67 -18.52 -8.22 -19.32
C PRO A 67 -19.05 -7.84 -20.70
N SER A 68 -18.53 -8.49 -21.74
CA SER A 68 -19.15 -8.45 -23.06
C SER A 68 -20.47 -9.20 -23.01
N GLY A 69 -21.55 -8.46 -22.77
CA GLY A 69 -22.90 -8.93 -23.00
C GLY A 69 -23.23 -8.92 -24.49
N LYS A 70 -23.50 -10.08 -25.06
CA LYS A 70 -24.71 -10.42 -25.84
C LYS A 70 -24.64 -11.86 -26.32
#